data_AF-A0A7S0BNX4-F1
#
_entry.id   AF-A0A7S0BNX4-F1
#
_cell.length_a   1.000
_cell.length_b   1.000
_cell.length_c   1.000
_cell.angle_alpha   90.00
_cell.angle_beta   90.00
_cell.angle_gamma   90.00
#
_symmetry.space_group_name_H-M   'P 1'
#
loop_
_entity.id
_entity.type
_entity.pdbx_description
1 polymer ?
#
loop_
_entity_poly.entity_id
_entity_poly.type
_entity_poly.pdbx_seq_one_letter_code
_entity_poly.pdbx_strand_id
1 'polypeptide(L)'
;KRSTLKSRSEVILERTYKFKNGNSWAGVPIISANMDTTGTFETAAVLSQHQMLTAASKHYTASEWKTVSPEVQEYMAISSGTGSDDFQRLRECVQVAQQCSFICLDVANGYSEHFVEYVRRVRKEFPNHNIIAGNVVT
;
A
#
# COMPACT_ATOMS: atom_id res chain seq x y z
N LYS A 1 2.23 -6.64 33.94
CA LYS A 1 0.99 -7.29 33.41
C LYS A 1 1.28 -8.77 33.19
N ARG A 2 0.44 -9.69 33.68
CA ARG A 2 0.54 -11.14 33.38
C ARG A 2 -0.41 -11.47 32.22
N SER A 3 0.04 -12.25 31.24
CA SER A 3 -0.80 -12.68 30.11
C SER A 3 -1.74 -13.79 30.58
N THR A 4 -2.98 -13.78 30.08
CA THR A 4 -4.00 -14.81 30.34
C THR A 4 -4.05 -15.90 29.27
N LEU A 5 -3.30 -15.74 28.17
CA LEU A 5 -3.24 -16.72 27.07
C LEU A 5 -2.45 -17.95 27.49
N LYS A 6 -2.91 -19.13 27.07
CA LYS A 6 -2.28 -20.42 27.41
C LYS A 6 -1.38 -20.95 26.29
N SER A 7 -1.59 -20.49 25.06
CA SER A 7 -0.83 -20.90 23.89
C SER A 7 -0.55 -19.72 22.96
N ARG A 8 0.54 -19.81 22.19
CA ARG A 8 0.87 -18.88 21.09
C ARG A 8 -0.17 -18.94 19.97
N SER A 9 -0.84 -20.07 19.78
CA SER A 9 -1.89 -20.25 18.77
C SER A 9 -3.16 -19.45 19.07
N GLU A 10 -3.33 -18.95 20.29
CA GLU A 10 -4.47 -18.12 20.69
C GLU A 10 -4.25 -16.63 20.34
N VAL A 11 -3.05 -16.28 19.85
CA VAL A 11 -2.72 -14.90 19.48
C VAL A 11 -3.29 -14.59 18.10
N ILE A 12 -4.17 -13.59 18.04
CA ILE A 12 -4.69 -13.04 16.78
C ILE A 12 -3.81 -11.87 16.37
N LEU A 13 -3.11 -12.01 15.24
CA LEU A 13 -2.24 -10.95 14.70
C LEU A 13 -2.99 -9.96 13.80
N GLU A 14 -4.15 -10.37 13.29
CA GLU A 14 -5.01 -9.54 12.46
C GLU A 14 -5.49 -8.30 13.23
N ARG A 15 -5.53 -7.17 12.53
CA ARG A 15 -6.03 -5.90 13.04
C ARG A 15 -7.03 -5.34 12.06
N THR A 16 -8.12 -4.79 12.59
CA THR A 16 -9.07 -4.00 11.82
C THR A 16 -8.83 -2.52 12.07
N TYR A 17 -8.62 -1.76 11.00
CA TYR A 17 -8.49 -0.31 11.04
C TYR A 17 -9.59 0.35 10.22
N LYS A 18 -10.08 1.49 10.71
CA LYS A 18 -10.91 2.42 9.94
C LYS A 18 -10.08 3.68 9.69
N PHE A 19 -9.69 3.92 8.43
CA PHE A 19 -8.84 5.05 8.11
C PHE A 19 -9.62 6.37 8.15
N LYS A 20 -8.99 7.43 8.68
CA LYS A 20 -9.61 8.75 8.83
C LYS A 20 -10.16 9.32 7.52
N ASN A 21 -9.39 9.16 6.44
CA ASN A 21 -9.68 9.70 5.12
C ASN A 21 -9.83 8.60 4.05
N GLY A 22 -10.19 7.37 4.46
CA GLY A 22 -10.22 6.22 3.56
C GLY A 22 -11.20 5.15 4.02
N ASN A 23 -11.02 3.93 3.51
CA ASN A 23 -11.86 2.78 3.81
C ASN A 23 -11.44 2.06 5.09
N SER A 24 -12.12 0.97 5.45
CA SER A 24 -11.62 0.07 6.49
C SER A 24 -10.77 -1.02 5.86
N TRP A 25 -9.83 -1.55 6.63
CA TRP A 25 -8.99 -2.68 6.22
C TRP A 25 -8.80 -3.64 7.38
N ALA A 26 -8.73 -4.93 7.09
CA ALA A 26 -8.43 -5.98 8.05
C ALA A 26 -7.34 -6.89 7.51
N GLY A 27 -6.37 -7.24 8.35
CA GLY A 27 -5.29 -8.15 8.01
C GLY A 27 -4.13 -8.06 9.01
N VAL A 28 -3.03 -8.74 8.72
CA VAL A 28 -1.83 -8.69 9.55
C VAL A 28 -1.01 -7.47 9.13
N PRO A 29 -0.79 -6.47 10.01
CA PRO A 29 -0.23 -5.17 9.65
C PRO A 29 1.30 -5.19 9.49
N ILE A 30 1.79 -6.09 8.64
CA ILE A 30 3.17 -6.20 8.18
C ILE A 30 3.15 -5.89 6.69
N ILE A 31 4.09 -5.04 6.26
CA ILE A 31 4.14 -4.54 4.88
C ILE A 31 5.53 -4.82 4.29
N SER A 32 5.60 -5.51 3.15
CA SER A 32 6.84 -5.55 2.37
C SER A 32 7.11 -4.18 1.74
N ALA A 33 8.35 -3.71 1.83
CA ALA A 33 8.75 -2.40 1.34
C ALA A 33 8.66 -2.32 -0.20
N ASN A 34 8.38 -1.12 -0.71
CA ASN A 34 8.27 -0.77 -2.14
C ASN A 34 9.61 -0.70 -2.89
N MET A 35 10.61 -1.48 -2.47
CA MET A 35 11.89 -1.58 -3.17
C MET A 35 11.80 -2.59 -4.30
N ASP A 36 12.65 -2.45 -5.32
CA ASP A 36 12.62 -3.30 -6.52
C ASP A 36 12.86 -4.79 -6.25
N THR A 37 13.51 -5.10 -5.13
CA THR A 37 13.85 -6.47 -4.74
C THR A 37 12.96 -7.04 -3.63
N THR A 38 12.04 -6.24 -3.06
CA THR A 38 11.15 -6.66 -1.96
C THR A 38 9.67 -6.47 -2.30
N GLY A 39 9.33 -5.39 -3.01
CA GLY A 39 7.97 -5.02 -3.40
C GLY A 39 7.55 -5.70 -4.70
N THR A 40 7.88 -6.99 -4.86
CA THR A 40 7.62 -7.73 -6.10
C THR A 40 6.25 -8.41 -6.08
N PHE A 41 5.69 -8.74 -7.25
CA PHE A 41 4.42 -9.47 -7.34
C PHE A 41 4.51 -10.89 -6.76
N GLU A 42 5.67 -11.53 -6.86
CA GLU A 42 5.92 -12.84 -6.24
C GLU A 42 5.87 -12.74 -4.71
N THR A 43 6.44 -11.67 -4.15
CA THR A 43 6.35 -11.40 -2.71
C THR A 43 4.91 -11.15 -2.29
N ALA A 44 4.15 -10.36 -3.06
CA ALA A 44 2.71 -10.15 -2.82
C ALA A 44 1.90 -11.45 -2.89
N ALA A 45 2.19 -12.33 -3.84
CA ALA A 45 1.50 -13.62 -3.99
C ALA A 45 1.69 -14.55 -2.78
N VAL A 46 2.84 -14.47 -2.09
CA VAL A 46 3.10 -15.24 -0.86
C VAL A 46 2.50 -14.54 0.37
N LEU A 47 2.72 -13.23 0.51
CA LEU A 47 2.29 -12.47 1.69
C LEU A 47 0.76 -12.35 1.81
N SER A 48 0.05 -12.26 0.69
CA SER A 48 -1.42 -12.22 0.66
C SER A 48 -2.06 -13.48 1.28
N GLN A 49 -1.40 -14.65 1.19
CA GLN A 49 -1.86 -15.90 1.83
C GLN A 49 -1.85 -15.81 3.37
N HIS A 50 -1.09 -14.85 3.91
CA HIS A 50 -1.02 -14.53 5.33
C HIS A 50 -1.72 -13.21 5.69
N GLN A 51 -2.51 -12.66 4.76
CA GLN A 51 -3.21 -11.37 4.90
C GLN A 51 -2.26 -10.21 5.23
N MET A 52 -1.00 -10.30 4.77
CA MET A 52 0.02 -9.26 4.91
C MET A 52 0.07 -8.41 3.63
N LEU A 53 0.45 -7.14 3.78
CA LEU A 53 0.50 -6.20 2.66
C LEU A 53 1.85 -6.24 1.93
N THR A 54 1.82 -5.91 0.64
CA THR A 54 3.02 -5.57 -0.14
C THR A 54 2.85 -4.20 -0.77
N ALA A 55 3.71 -3.24 -0.42
CA ALA A 55 3.84 -2.03 -1.22
C ALA A 55 4.65 -2.40 -2.46
N ALA A 56 4.03 -2.35 -3.64
CA ALA A 56 4.69 -2.76 -4.88
C ALA A 56 5.75 -1.73 -5.29
N SER A 57 6.81 -2.17 -5.96
CA SER A 57 7.74 -1.26 -6.61
C SER A 57 7.00 -0.37 -7.62
N LYS A 58 7.41 0.91 -7.71
CA LYS A 58 6.81 1.90 -8.63
C LYS A 58 7.17 1.68 -10.10
N HIS A 59 8.00 0.68 -10.39
CA HIS A 59 8.53 0.42 -11.72
C HIS A 59 7.63 -0.48 -12.57
N TYR A 60 6.65 -1.16 -11.96
CA TYR A 60 5.67 -1.95 -12.70
C TYR A 60 4.71 -1.08 -13.53
N THR A 61 4.48 -1.52 -14.77
CA THR A 61 3.55 -0.92 -15.72
C THR A 61 2.12 -1.42 -15.50
N ALA A 62 1.14 -0.67 -16.02
CA ALA A 62 -0.27 -1.10 -15.98
C ALA A 62 -0.50 -2.44 -16.71
N SER A 63 0.27 -2.76 -17.75
CA SER A 63 0.20 -4.08 -18.40
C SER A 63 0.63 -5.21 -17.46
N GLU A 64 1.66 -4.99 -16.66
CA GLU A 64 2.15 -5.99 -15.70
C GLU A 64 1.17 -6.16 -14.54
N TRP A 65 0.56 -5.09 -14.04
CA TRP A 65 -0.49 -5.16 -13.01
C TRP A 65 -1.69 -6.02 -13.42
N LYS A 66 -2.03 -6.09 -14.72
CA LYS A 66 -3.11 -6.98 -15.22
C LYS A 66 -2.83 -8.46 -15.01
N THR A 67 -1.57 -8.84 -14.78
CA THR A 67 -1.18 -10.23 -14.55
C THR A 67 -1.39 -10.67 -13.10
N VAL A 68 -1.57 -9.73 -12.18
CA VAL A 68 -1.76 -9.99 -10.75
C VAL A 68 -3.24 -10.31 -10.49
N SER A 69 -3.52 -11.40 -9.77
CA SER A 69 -4.89 -11.80 -9.49
C SER A 69 -5.60 -10.81 -8.54
N PRO A 70 -6.93 -10.66 -8.65
CA PRO A 70 -7.71 -9.77 -7.78
C PRO A 70 -7.50 -10.01 -6.28
N GLU A 71 -7.35 -11.26 -5.86
CA GLU A 71 -7.15 -11.65 -4.45
C GLU A 71 -5.78 -11.19 -3.92
N VAL A 72 -4.75 -11.24 -4.76
CA VAL A 72 -3.43 -10.72 -4.40
C VAL A 72 -3.46 -9.20 -4.34
N GLN A 73 -4.11 -8.55 -5.33
CA GLN A 73 -4.25 -7.09 -5.38
C GLN A 73 -4.90 -6.48 -4.12
N GLU A 74 -5.85 -7.19 -3.48
CA GLU A 74 -6.50 -6.76 -2.24
C GLU A 74 -5.48 -6.46 -1.12
N TYR A 75 -4.35 -7.17 -1.12
CA TYR A 75 -3.27 -7.03 -0.15
C TYR A 75 -2.06 -6.26 -0.71
N MET A 76 -2.27 -5.39 -1.69
CA MET A 76 -1.20 -4.59 -2.28
C MET A 76 -1.42 -3.08 -2.11
N ALA A 77 -0.33 -2.33 -2.30
CA ALA A 77 -0.37 -0.88 -2.50
C ALA A 77 0.41 -0.50 -3.76
N ILE A 78 -0.13 0.42 -4.56
CA ILE A 78 0.57 0.97 -5.74
C ILE A 78 1.44 2.13 -5.28
N SER A 79 2.75 2.08 -5.56
CA SER A 79 3.69 3.11 -5.13
C SER A 79 3.93 4.19 -6.17
N SER A 80 4.18 5.43 -5.72
CA SER A 80 4.47 6.56 -6.59
C SER A 80 5.38 7.59 -5.89
N GLY A 81 6.30 8.20 -6.65
CA GLY A 81 6.98 9.43 -6.24
C GLY A 81 6.14 10.67 -6.57
N THR A 82 6.75 11.85 -6.65
CA THR A 82 6.03 13.12 -6.94
C THR A 82 6.12 13.60 -8.40
N GLY A 83 6.88 12.90 -9.25
CA GLY A 83 7.08 13.27 -10.65
C GLY A 83 5.81 13.14 -11.50
N SER A 84 5.73 13.91 -12.59
CA SER A 84 4.61 13.84 -13.55
C SER A 84 4.41 12.43 -14.09
N ASP A 85 5.51 11.75 -14.42
CA ASP A 85 5.50 10.43 -15.04
C ASP A 85 5.11 9.36 -14.01
N ASP A 86 5.54 9.51 -12.76
CA ASP A 86 5.13 8.66 -11.64
C ASP A 86 3.63 8.84 -11.34
N PHE A 87 3.09 10.06 -11.45
CA PHE A 87 1.66 10.31 -11.31
C PHE A 87 0.86 9.71 -12.48
N GLN A 88 1.36 9.82 -13.71
CA GLN A 88 0.73 9.21 -14.87
C GLN A 88 0.67 7.69 -14.72
N ARG A 89 1.78 7.05 -14.37
CA ARG A 89 1.85 5.60 -14.14
C ARG A 89 0.93 5.17 -13.00
N LEU A 90 0.87 5.93 -11.91
CA LEU A 90 -0.06 5.69 -10.80
C LEU A 90 -1.51 5.64 -11.31
N ARG A 91 -1.94 6.63 -12.12
CA ARG A 91 -3.30 6.64 -12.69
C ARG A 91 -3.58 5.41 -13.53
N GLU A 92 -2.66 5.03 -14.41
CA GLU A 92 -2.80 3.86 -15.26
C GLU A 92 -2.88 2.56 -14.45
N CYS A 93 -2.04 2.41 -13.43
CA CYS A 93 -2.03 1.22 -12.57
C CYS A 93 -3.31 1.11 -11.73
N VAL A 94 -3.79 2.22 -11.15
CA VAL A 94 -5.04 2.23 -10.38
C VAL A 94 -6.25 1.85 -11.24
N GLN A 95 -6.27 2.25 -12.51
CA GLN A 95 -7.37 1.90 -13.42
C GLN A 95 -7.47 0.39 -13.70
N VAL A 96 -6.34 -0.33 -13.67
CA VAL A 96 -6.28 -1.77 -13.99
C VAL A 96 -6.30 -2.65 -12.74
N ALA A 97 -5.72 -2.19 -11.63
CA ALA A 97 -5.63 -2.94 -10.37
C ALA A 97 -6.80 -2.59 -9.45
N GLN A 98 -8.02 -2.88 -9.89
CA GLN A 98 -9.25 -2.39 -9.26
C GLN A 98 -9.46 -2.83 -7.81
N GLN A 99 -8.84 -3.95 -7.39
CA GLN A 99 -8.98 -4.45 -6.01
C GLN A 99 -7.92 -3.87 -5.08
N CYS A 100 -6.90 -3.20 -5.63
CA CYS A 100 -5.87 -2.55 -4.85
C CYS A 100 -6.41 -1.28 -4.21
N SER A 101 -6.66 -1.34 -2.90
CA SER A 101 -7.28 -0.23 -2.16
C SER A 101 -6.26 0.77 -1.58
N PHE A 102 -4.96 0.52 -1.74
CA PHE A 102 -3.90 1.35 -1.16
C PHE A 102 -3.01 2.02 -2.21
N ILE A 103 -2.59 3.23 -1.89
CA ILE A 103 -1.57 3.99 -2.60
C ILE A 103 -0.45 4.33 -1.61
N CYS A 104 0.79 4.05 -2.00
CA CYS A 104 2.00 4.39 -1.24
C CYS A 104 2.72 5.57 -1.91
N LEU A 105 2.70 6.73 -1.26
CA LEU A 105 3.42 7.92 -1.71
C LEU A 105 4.71 8.02 -0.93
N ASP A 106 5.83 7.79 -1.61
CA ASP A 106 7.13 7.61 -0.97
C ASP A 106 8.16 8.60 -1.54
N VAL A 107 8.69 9.44 -0.65
CA VAL A 107 9.81 10.33 -0.92
C VAL A 107 10.77 10.34 0.27
N ALA A 108 12.06 10.56 -0.01
CA ALA A 108 13.08 10.65 1.04
C ALA A 108 12.83 11.81 2.03
N ASN A 109 12.24 12.93 1.57
CA ASN A 109 11.95 14.10 2.39
C ASN A 109 10.46 14.45 2.35
N GLY A 110 9.67 13.87 3.26
CA GLY A 110 8.24 14.14 3.39
C GLY A 110 7.89 15.51 3.97
N TYR A 111 8.88 16.30 4.42
CA TYR A 111 8.67 17.64 4.98
C TYR A 111 8.48 18.73 3.93
N SER A 112 8.73 18.42 2.65
CA SER A 112 8.61 19.41 1.59
C SER A 112 7.15 19.80 1.34
N GLU A 113 6.90 21.10 1.17
CA GLU A 113 5.57 21.61 0.80
C GLU A 113 5.09 21.02 -0.53
N HIS A 114 6.01 20.78 -1.46
CA HIS A 114 5.75 20.08 -2.71
C HIS A 114 5.14 18.68 -2.48
N PHE A 115 5.65 17.91 -1.53
CA PHE A 115 5.09 16.60 -1.20
C PHE A 115 3.70 16.73 -0.57
N VAL A 116 3.49 17.71 0.32
CA VAL A 116 2.17 17.97 0.91
C VAL A 116 1.12 18.29 -0.18
N GLU A 117 1.47 19.15 -1.14
CA GLU A 117 0.60 19.44 -2.29
C GLU A 117 0.35 18.20 -3.15
N TYR A 118 1.37 17.36 -3.34
CA TYR A 118 1.22 16.10 -4.07
C TYR A 118 0.25 15.14 -3.37
N VAL A 119 0.34 14.99 -2.05
CA VAL A 119 -0.60 14.17 -1.27
C VAL A 119 -2.04 14.70 -1.43
N ARG A 120 -2.23 16.02 -1.39
CA ARG A 120 -3.56 16.65 -1.63
C ARG A 120 -4.09 16.34 -3.02
N ARG A 121 -3.23 16.44 -4.04
CA ARG A 121 -3.57 16.11 -5.43
C ARG A 121 -3.99 14.64 -5.57
N VAL A 122 -3.20 13.70 -5.03
CA VAL A 122 -3.51 12.26 -5.10
C VAL A 122 -4.82 11.95 -4.36
N ARG A 123 -5.06 12.54 -3.19
CA ARG A 123 -6.34 12.39 -2.47
C ARG A 123 -7.52 12.90 -3.29
N LYS A 124 -7.37 14.02 -4.00
CA LYS A 124 -8.43 14.56 -4.85
C LYS A 124 -8.76 13.64 -6.02
N GLU A 125 -7.74 13.04 -6.65
CA GLU A 125 -7.91 12.09 -7.76
C GLU A 125 -8.50 10.76 -7.31
N PHE A 126 -8.06 10.26 -6.15
CA PHE A 126 -8.42 8.94 -5.62
C PHE A 126 -9.09 9.04 -4.24
N PRO A 127 -10.32 9.58 -4.15
CA PRO A 127 -10.95 9.93 -2.88
C PRO A 127 -11.20 8.74 -1.96
N ASN A 128 -11.37 7.54 -2.52
CA ASN A 128 -11.70 6.32 -1.78
C ASN A 128 -10.48 5.43 -1.45
N HIS A 129 -9.28 5.75 -1.95
CA HIS A 129 -8.09 4.92 -1.68
C HIS A 129 -7.50 5.25 -0.31
N ASN A 130 -6.96 4.24 0.36
CA ASN A 130 -6.13 4.44 1.55
C ASN A 130 -4.76 4.95 1.09
N ILE A 131 -4.29 6.06 1.67
CA ILE A 131 -3.01 6.68 1.28
C ILE A 131 -2.02 6.52 2.44
N ILE A 132 -0.92 5.85 2.16
CA ILE A 132 0.30 5.83 2.98
C ILE A 132 1.19 6.92 2.40
N ALA A 133 1.69 7.85 3.22
CA ALA A 133 2.53 8.96 2.76
C ALA A 133 3.68 9.19 3.72
N GLY A 134 4.91 9.26 3.20
CA GLY A 134 6.11 9.42 3.99
C GLY A 134 7.32 9.87 3.17
N ASN A 135 8.50 10.05 3.78
CA ASN A 135 8.81 9.73 5.19
C ASN A 135 9.00 10.97 6.07
N VAL A 136 8.55 10.88 7.32
CA VAL A 136 8.66 11.92 8.38
C VAL A 136 8.87 11.24 9.74
N VAL A 137 9.43 11.97 10.72
CA VAL A 137 9.78 11.45 12.06
C VAL A 137 9.49 12.42 13.23
N THR A 138 8.73 13.49 12.99
CA THR A 138 8.44 14.54 13.99
C THR A 138 6.97 14.94 13.99
#